data_AF-A0A4U4E8R9-F1
#
_entry.id   AF-A0A4U4E8R9-F1
#
_cell.length_a   1.000
_cell.length_b   1.000
_cell.length_c   1.000
_cell.angle_alpha   90.00
_cell.angle_beta   90.00
_cell.angle_gamma   90.00
#
_symmetry.space_group_name_H-M   'P 1'
#
loop_
_entity.id
_entity.type
_entity.pdbx_description
1 polymer ?
#
loop_
_entity_poly.entity_id
_entity_poly.type
_entity_poly.pdbx_seq_one_letter_code
_entity_poly.pdbx_strand_id
1 'polypeptide(L)'
;MGGAVMNIFKQIMYYLNGEDLRNILSLDLQQYLYNAYVFVIDLQKTVVGPVAYALLAIFILLEFQKISMKVEGAGGAATLGFEMIIKAFIKFVLCYIVILKIQVILDGIIAITSSLTRSILNGAGQSHLNDLYARVEAVIKSLAWWDQLVILLVFCIMFLAALVVRVLIQVTIYIRFLELYIFCAMAPIPMGALPNQEFSSLAKNFFKNFAATGLQSCFIGLVLVIYPFIFEEILNNYSNGVWGIILGITIYMIALLFSINKTKGWAKTLVSA
;
A
#
# COMPACT_ATOMS: atom_id res chain seq x y z
N MET A 1 36.60 19.89 7.17
CA MET A 1 35.78 18.95 7.97
C MET A 1 34.28 19.18 7.79
N GLY A 2 33.79 20.42 7.80
CA GLY A 2 32.36 20.69 7.53
C GLY A 2 31.81 20.11 6.21
N GLY A 3 32.62 20.02 5.16
CA GLY A 3 32.25 19.34 3.91
C GLY A 3 31.98 17.83 4.05
N ALA A 4 32.63 17.14 5.01
CA ALA A 4 32.39 15.73 5.26
C ALA A 4 31.04 15.50 5.97
N VAL A 5 30.70 16.37 6.94
CA VAL A 5 29.40 16.34 7.63
C VAL A 5 28.26 16.61 6.64
N MET A 6 28.43 17.59 5.74
CA MET A 6 27.46 17.88 4.69
C MET A 6 27.29 16.72 3.70
N ASN A 7 28.37 16.00 3.38
CA ASN A 7 28.28 14.83 2.50
C ASN A 7 27.48 13.69 3.15
N ILE A 8 27.69 13.44 4.44
CA ILE A 8 26.89 12.46 5.20
C ILE A 8 25.43 12.89 5.29
N PHE A 9 25.15 14.17 5.55
CA PHE A 9 23.77 14.67 5.60
C PHE A 9 23.04 14.52 4.25
N LYS A 10 23.72 14.87 3.14
CA LYS A 10 23.18 14.65 1.78
C LYS A 10 22.93 13.17 1.51
N GLN A 11 23.84 12.28 1.95
CA GLN A 11 23.62 10.84 1.86
C GLN A 11 22.40 10.41 2.67
N ILE A 12 22.22 10.85 3.92
CA ILE A 12 21.03 10.52 4.73
C ILE A 12 19.75 10.92 3.98
N MET A 13 19.68 12.15 3.47
CA MET A 13 18.51 12.65 2.75
C MET A 13 18.28 11.89 1.44
N TYR A 14 19.33 11.57 0.70
CA TYR A 14 19.26 10.72 -0.49
C TYR A 14 18.81 9.29 -0.14
N TYR A 15 19.27 8.75 0.98
CA TYR A 15 18.90 7.40 1.38
C TYR A 15 17.42 7.31 1.77
N LEU A 16 16.90 8.33 2.46
CA LEU A 16 15.51 8.38 2.94
C LEU A 16 14.50 8.77 1.85
N ASN A 17 14.89 9.66 0.92
CA ASN A 17 14.01 10.15 -0.17
C ASN A 17 14.41 9.65 -1.56
N GLY A 18 15.24 8.59 -1.63
CA GLY A 18 15.83 8.12 -2.86
C GLY A 18 14.81 7.76 -3.94
N GLU A 19 15.18 8.04 -5.19
CA GLU A 19 14.34 7.75 -6.35
C GLU A 19 14.02 6.26 -6.49
N ASP A 20 14.88 5.38 -5.97
CA ASP A 20 14.67 3.92 -5.94
C ASP A 20 13.34 3.55 -5.26
N LEU A 21 13.05 4.13 -4.09
CA LEU A 21 11.83 3.85 -3.33
C LEU A 21 10.60 4.34 -4.10
N ARG A 22 10.70 5.53 -4.69
CA ARG A 22 9.62 6.15 -5.49
C ARG A 22 9.32 5.32 -6.74
N ASN A 23 10.36 4.81 -7.39
CA ASN A 23 10.24 3.95 -8.56
C ASN A 23 9.59 2.61 -8.18
N ILE A 24 10.05 1.94 -7.12
CA ILE A 24 9.49 0.65 -6.67
C ILE A 24 8.01 0.78 -6.28
N LEU A 25 7.62 1.87 -5.59
CA LEU A 25 6.23 2.12 -5.20
C LEU A 25 5.29 2.32 -6.38
N SER A 26 5.83 2.72 -7.54
CA SER A 26 5.09 3.00 -8.77
C SER A 26 4.96 1.79 -9.69
N LEU A 27 5.61 0.67 -9.37
CA LEU A 27 5.57 -0.55 -10.17
C LEU A 27 4.28 -1.33 -9.93
N ASP A 28 3.84 -2.01 -11.00
CA ASP A 28 2.76 -3.00 -10.94
C ASP A 28 3.31 -4.37 -10.46
N LEU A 29 2.44 -5.29 -10.04
CA LEU A 29 2.82 -6.63 -9.56
C LEU A 29 3.64 -7.41 -10.59
N GLN A 30 3.28 -7.29 -11.87
CA GLN A 30 3.98 -7.98 -12.95
C GLN A 30 5.39 -7.38 -13.17
N GLN A 31 5.55 -6.09 -12.94
CA GLN A 31 6.81 -5.37 -13.14
C GLN A 31 7.75 -5.53 -11.94
N TYR A 32 7.22 -5.80 -10.75
CA TYR A 32 8.01 -6.00 -9.55
C TYR A 32 8.72 -7.36 -9.53
N LEU A 33 7.97 -8.47 -9.60
CA LEU A 33 8.52 -9.83 -9.68
C LEU A 33 7.69 -10.70 -10.62
N TYR A 34 8.08 -10.71 -11.91
CA TYR A 34 7.37 -11.45 -12.96
C TYR A 34 7.20 -12.95 -12.65
N ASN A 35 8.26 -13.62 -12.20
CA ASN A 35 8.23 -15.06 -11.92
C ASN A 35 7.25 -15.41 -10.78
N ALA A 36 7.20 -14.57 -9.74
CA ALA A 36 6.27 -14.76 -8.63
C ALA A 36 4.81 -14.54 -9.10
N TYR A 37 4.58 -13.52 -9.92
CA TYR A 37 3.26 -13.23 -10.49
C TYR A 37 2.72 -14.40 -11.35
N VAL A 38 3.54 -14.93 -12.26
CA VAL A 38 3.14 -16.07 -13.11
C VAL A 38 2.81 -17.30 -12.26
N PHE A 39 3.65 -17.60 -11.27
CA PHE A 39 3.43 -18.72 -10.35
C PHE A 39 2.14 -18.56 -9.54
N VAL A 40 1.83 -17.35 -9.06
CA VAL A 40 0.59 -17.04 -8.33
C VAL A 40 -0.64 -17.27 -9.21
N ILE A 41 -0.62 -16.84 -10.47
CA ILE A 41 -1.74 -17.07 -11.40
C ILE A 41 -1.91 -18.57 -11.70
N ASP A 42 -0.80 -19.30 -11.83
CA ASP A 42 -0.86 -20.74 -12.05
C ASP A 42 -1.46 -21.47 -10.84
N LEU A 43 -1.01 -21.14 -9.62
CA LEU A 43 -1.62 -21.64 -8.38
C LEU A 43 -3.10 -21.28 -8.25
N GLN A 44 -3.45 -20.05 -8.60
CA GLN A 44 -4.84 -19.57 -8.57
C GLN A 44 -5.74 -20.43 -9.48
N LYS A 45 -5.27 -20.80 -10.67
CA LYS A 45 -6.04 -21.62 -11.63
C LYS A 45 -6.05 -23.10 -11.25
N THR A 46 -4.92 -23.65 -10.83
CA THR A 46 -4.72 -25.09 -10.65
C THR A 46 -5.20 -25.59 -9.29
N VAL A 47 -5.00 -24.81 -8.23
CA VAL A 47 -5.29 -25.23 -6.85
C VAL A 47 -6.53 -24.53 -6.30
N VAL A 48 -6.60 -23.21 -6.42
CA VAL A 48 -7.62 -22.41 -5.75
C VAL A 48 -8.93 -22.35 -6.54
N GLY A 49 -8.84 -22.31 -7.88
CA GLY A 49 -9.98 -22.29 -8.79
C GLY A 49 -10.96 -23.44 -8.57
N PRO A 50 -10.53 -24.71 -8.54
CA PRO A 50 -11.42 -25.85 -8.26
C PRO A 50 -12.17 -25.72 -6.93
N VAL A 51 -11.50 -25.25 -5.88
CA VAL A 51 -12.13 -25.02 -4.57
C VAL A 51 -13.18 -23.90 -4.65
N ALA A 52 -12.91 -22.84 -5.39
CA ALA A 52 -13.86 -21.76 -5.61
C ALA A 52 -15.10 -22.21 -6.39
N TYR A 53 -14.96 -23.09 -7.39
CA TYR A 53 -16.10 -23.66 -8.10
C TYR A 53 -16.96 -24.57 -7.22
N ALA A 54 -16.33 -25.35 -6.34
CA ALA A 54 -17.06 -26.15 -5.35
C ALA A 54 -17.85 -25.27 -4.37
N LEU A 55 -17.23 -24.18 -3.87
CA LEU A 55 -17.93 -23.19 -3.03
C LEU A 55 -19.07 -22.51 -3.77
N LEU A 56 -18.87 -22.09 -5.01
CA LEU A 56 -19.90 -21.51 -5.87
C LEU A 56 -21.10 -22.46 -6.00
N ALA A 57 -20.86 -23.76 -6.20
CA ALA A 57 -21.91 -24.79 -6.27
C ALA A 57 -22.70 -24.92 -4.95
N ILE A 58 -22.02 -24.84 -3.80
CA ILE A 58 -22.69 -24.87 -2.49
C ILE A 58 -23.53 -23.60 -2.28
N PHE A 59 -22.98 -22.41 -2.56
CA PHE A 59 -23.68 -21.16 -2.32
C PHE A 59 -24.87 -20.95 -3.24
N ILE A 60 -24.86 -21.48 -4.46
CA ILE A 60 -26.04 -21.44 -5.32
C ILE A 60 -27.15 -22.36 -4.83
N LEU A 61 -26.81 -23.55 -4.30
CA LEU A 61 -27.81 -24.44 -3.69
C LEU A 61 -28.53 -23.74 -2.52
N LEU A 62 -27.77 -23.01 -1.69
CA LEU A 62 -28.33 -22.22 -0.60
C LEU A 62 -29.22 -21.06 -1.09
N GLU A 63 -28.83 -20.35 -2.15
CA GLU A 63 -29.66 -19.29 -2.74
C GLU A 63 -30.96 -19.88 -3.34
N PHE A 64 -30.90 -21.04 -4.00
CA PHE A 64 -32.10 -21.73 -4.51
C PHE A 64 -33.04 -22.18 -3.39
N GLN A 65 -32.51 -22.73 -2.29
CA GLN A 65 -33.32 -23.09 -1.13
C GLN A 65 -34.07 -21.87 -0.57
N LYS A 66 -33.40 -20.71 -0.47
CA LYS A 66 -34.04 -19.46 -0.02
C LYS A 66 -35.12 -18.97 -0.98
N ILE A 67 -34.87 -19.06 -2.28
CA ILE A 67 -35.88 -18.72 -3.29
C ILE A 67 -37.10 -19.64 -3.14
N SER A 68 -36.89 -20.95 -2.96
CA SER A 68 -37.98 -21.91 -2.75
C SER A 68 -38.85 -21.55 -1.55
N MET A 69 -38.25 -21.32 -0.37
CA MET A 69 -38.97 -20.92 0.84
C MET A 69 -39.73 -19.60 0.66
N LYS A 70 -39.17 -18.66 -0.11
CA LYS A 70 -39.81 -17.36 -0.38
C LYS A 70 -41.01 -17.48 -1.31
N VAL A 71 -40.98 -18.38 -2.29
CA VAL A 71 -42.10 -18.65 -3.20
C VAL A 71 -43.23 -19.37 -2.46
N GLU A 72 -42.89 -20.31 -1.59
CA GLU A 72 -43.86 -21.04 -0.75
C GLU A 72 -44.56 -20.08 0.24
N GLY A 73 -43.80 -19.22 0.92
CA GLY A 73 -44.33 -18.22 1.85
C GLY A 73 -45.17 -17.11 1.19
N ALA A 74 -45.03 -16.89 -0.12
CA ALA A 74 -45.79 -15.90 -0.88
C ALA A 74 -47.12 -16.45 -1.46
N GLY A 75 -47.53 -17.66 -1.07
CA GLY A 75 -48.79 -18.27 -1.53
C GLY A 75 -48.74 -18.87 -2.94
N GLY A 76 -47.55 -19.23 -3.45
CA GLY A 76 -47.43 -20.04 -4.66
C GLY A 76 -47.65 -19.29 -5.99
N ALA A 77 -47.43 -17.98 -6.04
CA ALA A 77 -47.42 -17.22 -7.28
C ALA A 77 -46.30 -17.73 -8.23
N ALA A 78 -46.65 -18.64 -9.13
CA ALA A 78 -45.71 -19.33 -10.02
C ALA A 78 -44.87 -18.39 -10.90
N THR A 79 -45.44 -17.23 -11.27
CA THR A 79 -44.74 -16.19 -12.05
C THR A 79 -43.60 -15.55 -11.27
N LEU A 80 -43.78 -15.30 -9.96
CA LEU A 80 -42.74 -14.76 -9.09
C LEU A 80 -41.61 -15.76 -8.86
N GLY A 81 -41.94 -17.05 -8.75
CA GLY A 81 -40.94 -18.12 -8.58
C GLY A 81 -40.06 -18.30 -9.82
N PHE A 82 -40.66 -18.32 -11.01
CA PHE A 82 -39.92 -18.45 -12.26
C PHE A 82 -38.95 -17.28 -12.49
N GLU A 83 -39.38 -16.04 -12.24
CA GLU A 83 -38.53 -14.86 -12.38
C GLU A 83 -37.33 -14.88 -11.40
N MET A 84 -37.54 -15.29 -10.15
CA MET A 84 -36.48 -15.38 -9.15
C MET A 84 -35.44 -16.45 -9.49
N ILE A 85 -35.87 -17.59 -10.03
CA ILE A 85 -34.98 -18.67 -10.48
C ILE A 85 -34.12 -18.21 -11.66
N ILE A 86 -34.70 -17.53 -12.65
CA ILE A 86 -33.94 -16.98 -13.78
C ILE A 86 -32.90 -15.97 -13.29
N LYS A 87 -33.26 -15.06 -12.39
CA LYS A 87 -32.31 -14.09 -11.81
C LYS A 87 -31.16 -14.79 -11.08
N ALA A 88 -31.42 -15.88 -10.36
CA ALA A 88 -30.38 -16.67 -9.71
C ALA A 88 -29.43 -17.34 -10.71
N PHE A 89 -29.96 -17.89 -11.81
CA PHE A 89 -29.14 -18.47 -12.89
C PHE A 89 -28.26 -17.41 -13.58
N ILE A 90 -28.80 -16.22 -13.86
CA ILE A 90 -27.99 -15.13 -14.43
C ILE A 90 -26.87 -14.74 -13.46
N LYS A 91 -27.18 -14.61 -12.16
CA LYS A 91 -26.20 -14.30 -11.12
C LYS A 91 -25.11 -15.37 -11.05
N PHE A 92 -25.46 -16.64 -11.20
CA PHE A 92 -24.51 -17.75 -11.24
C PHE A 92 -23.52 -17.64 -12.39
N VAL A 93 -24.02 -17.48 -13.62
CA VAL A 93 -23.18 -17.36 -14.82
C VAL A 93 -22.24 -16.17 -14.68
N LEU A 94 -22.75 -15.05 -14.15
CA LEU A 94 -21.94 -13.86 -13.89
C LEU A 94 -20.82 -14.15 -12.87
N CYS A 95 -21.14 -14.79 -11.73
CA CYS A 95 -20.15 -15.12 -10.71
C CYS A 95 -19.11 -16.13 -11.24
N TYR A 96 -19.51 -17.09 -12.06
CA TYR A 96 -18.60 -18.03 -12.71
C TYR A 96 -17.62 -17.31 -13.65
N ILE A 97 -18.10 -16.37 -14.48
CA ILE A 97 -17.25 -15.54 -15.34
C ILE A 97 -16.30 -14.68 -14.49
N VAL A 98 -16.79 -14.12 -13.37
CA VAL A 98 -15.96 -13.35 -12.44
C VAL A 98 -14.84 -14.20 -11.88
N ILE A 99 -15.09 -15.44 -11.45
CA ILE A 99 -14.03 -16.36 -10.99
C ILE A 99 -13.01 -16.63 -12.09
N LEU A 100 -13.45 -16.86 -13.33
CA LEU A 100 -12.56 -17.09 -14.48
C LEU A 100 -11.67 -15.89 -14.82
N LYS A 101 -12.17 -14.67 -14.62
CA LYS A 101 -11.51 -13.42 -15.02
C LYS A 101 -11.11 -12.54 -13.83
N ILE A 102 -11.07 -13.09 -12.62
CA ILE A 102 -10.82 -12.32 -11.40
C ILE A 102 -9.49 -11.56 -11.46
N GLN A 103 -8.45 -12.16 -12.05
CA GLN A 103 -7.14 -11.53 -12.17
C GLN A 103 -7.20 -10.21 -12.93
N VAL A 104 -8.02 -10.11 -13.99
CA VAL A 104 -8.18 -8.87 -14.78
C VAL A 104 -8.76 -7.75 -13.91
N ILE A 105 -9.69 -8.09 -13.02
CA ILE A 105 -10.31 -7.12 -12.09
C ILE A 105 -9.25 -6.63 -11.08
N LEU A 106 -8.46 -7.55 -10.53
CA LEU A 106 -7.41 -7.22 -9.55
C LEU A 106 -6.32 -6.36 -10.18
N ASP A 107 -5.84 -6.72 -11.36
CA ASP A 107 -4.85 -5.95 -12.10
C ASP A 107 -5.38 -4.54 -12.43
N GLY A 108 -6.67 -4.41 -12.77
CA GLY A 108 -7.32 -3.11 -12.95
C GLY A 108 -7.29 -2.23 -11.69
N ILE A 109 -7.54 -2.79 -10.51
CA ILE A 109 -7.46 -2.06 -9.24
C ILE A 109 -6.01 -1.62 -8.96
N ILE A 110 -5.03 -2.48 -9.23
CA ILE A 110 -3.61 -2.15 -9.05
C ILE A 110 -3.18 -1.07 -10.04
N ALA A 111 -3.63 -1.12 -11.29
CA ALA A 111 -3.33 -0.10 -12.30
C ALA A 111 -3.85 1.29 -11.88
N ILE A 112 -5.06 1.36 -11.32
CA ILE A 112 -5.62 2.62 -10.80
C ILE A 112 -4.81 3.12 -9.59
N THR A 113 -4.50 2.27 -8.63
CA THR A 113 -3.76 2.70 -7.42
C THR A 113 -2.29 3.05 -7.71
N SER A 114 -1.64 2.35 -8.65
CA SER A 114 -0.27 2.65 -9.10
C SER A 114 -0.21 3.93 -9.93
N SER A 115 -1.16 4.18 -10.83
CA SER A 115 -1.24 5.45 -11.56
C SER A 115 -1.46 6.64 -10.63
N LEU A 116 -2.33 6.50 -9.62
CA LEU A 116 -2.48 7.52 -8.57
C LEU A 116 -1.18 7.78 -7.82
N THR A 117 -0.47 6.70 -7.44
CA THR A 117 0.83 6.80 -6.77
C THR A 117 1.84 7.56 -7.64
N ARG A 118 1.92 7.26 -8.94
CA ARG A 118 2.77 7.97 -9.90
C ARG A 118 2.44 9.45 -9.98
N SER A 119 1.15 9.81 -10.05
CA SER A 119 0.72 11.20 -10.10
C SER A 119 1.13 11.98 -8.84
N ILE A 120 0.97 11.38 -7.65
CA ILE A 120 1.39 12.01 -6.39
C ILE A 120 2.90 12.21 -6.35
N LEU A 121 3.66 11.19 -6.75
CA LEU A 121 5.12 11.26 -6.77
C LEU A 121 5.62 12.28 -7.80
N ASN A 122 4.99 12.41 -8.97
CA ASN A 122 5.39 13.36 -10.00
C ASN A 122 4.96 14.81 -9.70
N GLY A 123 3.84 15.01 -8.98
CA GLY A 123 3.37 16.33 -8.56
C GLY A 123 4.20 16.97 -7.44
N ALA A 124 5.06 16.20 -6.79
CA ALA A 124 5.97 16.67 -5.77
C ALA A 124 7.16 17.41 -6.40
N GLY A 125 7.04 18.72 -6.58
CA GLY A 125 8.14 19.60 -7.00
C GLY A 125 9.34 19.47 -6.05
N GLN A 126 10.53 19.23 -6.60
CA GLN A 126 11.77 18.97 -5.86
C GLN A 126 12.38 20.21 -5.16
N SER A 127 11.63 21.30 -4.98
CA SER A 127 12.19 22.64 -4.87
C SER A 127 12.47 23.17 -3.46
N HIS A 128 12.46 22.35 -2.40
CA HIS A 128 12.63 22.87 -1.02
C HIS A 128 13.79 22.25 -0.22
N LEU A 129 14.47 21.24 -0.75
CA LEU A 129 15.65 20.68 -0.05
C LEU A 129 16.88 21.60 -0.13
N ASN A 130 16.94 22.50 -1.12
CA ASN A 130 18.11 23.37 -1.35
C ASN A 130 18.35 24.38 -0.22
N ASP A 131 17.28 25.01 0.29
CA ASP A 131 17.38 25.97 1.40
C ASP A 131 17.77 25.28 2.71
N LEU A 132 17.31 24.04 2.87
CA LEU A 132 17.65 23.18 4.01
C LEU A 132 19.13 22.79 4.00
N TYR A 133 19.68 22.40 2.85
CA TYR A 133 21.11 22.14 2.70
C TYR A 133 21.94 23.39 3.00
N ALA A 134 21.54 24.57 2.51
CA ALA A 134 22.26 25.82 2.75
C ALA A 134 22.29 26.19 4.24
N ARG A 135 21.17 26.00 4.96
CA ARG A 135 21.08 26.29 6.40
C ARG A 135 21.94 25.35 7.23
N VAL A 136 21.91 24.05 6.94
CA VAL A 136 22.75 23.06 7.62
C VAL A 136 24.24 23.36 7.35
N GLU A 137 24.59 23.81 6.14
CA GLU A 137 25.97 24.21 5.81
C GLU A 137 26.44 25.41 6.62
N ALA A 138 25.60 26.45 6.71
CA ALA A 138 25.91 27.68 7.41
C ALA A 138 26.16 27.42 8.91
N VAL A 139 25.32 26.58 9.52
CA VAL A 139 25.47 26.20 10.93
C VAL A 139 26.71 25.34 11.14
N ILE A 140 27.02 24.37 10.25
CA ILE A 140 28.25 23.55 10.36
C ILE A 140 29.51 24.41 10.21
N LYS A 141 29.49 25.41 9.33
CA LYS A 141 30.64 26.30 9.08
C LYS A 141 30.90 27.31 10.20
N SER A 142 29.91 27.62 11.05
CA SER A 142 30.07 28.56 12.15
C SER A 142 30.68 27.95 13.43
N LEU A 143 30.91 26.63 13.47
CA LEU A 143 31.47 25.95 14.64
C LEU A 143 32.99 25.92 14.66
N ALA A 144 33.54 25.88 15.88
CA ALA A 144 34.95 25.63 16.13
C ALA A 144 35.36 24.24 15.64
N TRP A 145 36.65 24.08 15.34
CA TRP A 145 37.20 22.84 14.78
C TRP A 145 36.94 21.60 15.66
N TRP A 146 37.07 21.73 16.98
CA TRP A 146 36.82 20.64 17.93
C TRP A 146 35.34 20.24 17.99
N ASP A 147 34.43 21.22 17.93
CA ASP A 147 32.99 20.95 17.94
C ASP A 147 32.55 20.28 16.62
N GLN A 148 33.13 20.68 15.49
CA GLN A 148 32.90 20.02 14.20
C GLN A 148 33.27 18.53 14.23
N LEU A 149 34.32 18.16 14.96
CA LEU A 149 34.75 16.76 15.09
C LEU A 149 33.74 15.94 15.90
N VAL A 150 33.22 16.48 17.00
CA VAL A 150 32.18 15.83 17.81
C VAL A 150 30.88 15.68 17.00
N ILE A 151 30.47 16.72 16.29
CA ILE A 151 29.26 16.70 15.45
C ILE A 151 29.39 15.69 14.31
N LEU A 152 30.58 15.55 13.72
CA LEU A 152 30.83 14.53 12.69
C LEU A 152 30.59 13.11 13.23
N LEU A 153 31.03 12.82 14.46
CA LEU A 153 30.78 11.54 15.11
C LEU A 153 29.27 11.31 15.34
N VAL A 154 28.54 12.35 15.78
CA VAL A 154 27.08 12.27 15.96
C VAL A 154 26.37 12.02 14.62
N PHE A 155 26.70 12.75 13.56
CA PHE A 155 26.12 12.53 12.23
C PHE A 155 26.43 11.13 11.66
N CYS A 156 27.58 10.55 11.99
CA CYS A 156 27.91 9.17 11.63
C CYS A 156 26.96 8.16 12.30
N ILE A 157 26.65 8.36 13.58
CA ILE A 157 25.65 7.54 14.30
C ILE A 157 24.26 7.74 13.69
N MET A 158 23.89 8.99 13.34
CA MET A 158 22.60 9.25 12.67
C MET A 158 22.52 8.62 11.29
N PHE A 159 23.63 8.51 10.56
CA PHE A 159 23.67 7.80 9.29
C PHE A 159 23.39 6.31 9.45
N LEU A 160 23.96 5.67 10.48
CA LEU A 160 23.63 4.28 10.81
C LEU A 160 22.14 4.12 11.16
N ALA A 161 21.57 5.04 11.93
CA ALA A 161 20.14 5.03 12.24
C ALA A 161 19.28 5.19 10.97
N ALA A 162 19.65 6.09 10.06
CA ALA A 162 18.96 6.29 8.80
C ALA A 162 19.00 5.05 7.89
N LEU A 163 20.12 4.29 7.93
CA LEU A 163 20.23 3.01 7.21
C LEU A 163 19.21 2.00 7.74
N VAL A 164 19.07 1.88 9.07
CA VAL A 164 18.07 1.00 9.69
C VAL A 164 16.66 1.42 9.27
N VAL A 165 16.35 2.72 9.30
CA VAL A 165 15.05 3.23 8.84
C VAL A 165 14.81 2.86 7.37
N ARG A 166 15.79 3.06 6.47
CA ARG A 166 15.64 2.69 5.05
C ARG A 166 15.35 1.20 4.87
N VAL A 167 16.05 0.33 5.59
CA VAL A 167 15.80 -1.12 5.52
C VAL A 167 14.36 -1.44 5.94
N LEU A 168 13.86 -0.81 7.00
CA LEU A 168 12.48 -1.01 7.45
C LEU A 168 11.45 -0.56 6.41
N ILE A 169 11.67 0.59 5.75
CA ILE A 169 10.81 1.04 4.64
C ILE A 169 10.78 0.01 3.52
N GLN A 170 11.95 -0.49 3.11
CA GLN A 170 12.06 -1.49 2.06
C GLN A 170 11.34 -2.80 2.42
N VAL A 171 11.48 -3.25 3.68
CA VAL A 171 10.78 -4.43 4.18
C VAL A 171 9.26 -4.23 4.16
N THR A 172 8.76 -3.05 4.57
CA THR A 172 7.31 -2.75 4.50
C THR A 172 6.79 -2.81 3.06
N ILE A 173 7.54 -2.28 2.09
CA ILE A 173 7.18 -2.33 0.67
C ILE A 173 7.17 -3.79 0.17
N TYR A 174 8.17 -4.59 0.53
CA TYR A 174 8.24 -6.01 0.17
C TYR A 174 7.05 -6.80 0.72
N ILE A 175 6.73 -6.63 2.00
CA ILE A 175 5.59 -7.30 2.65
C ILE A 175 4.29 -6.93 1.94
N ARG A 176 4.11 -5.68 1.53
CA ARG A 176 2.92 -5.26 0.75
C ARG A 176 2.79 -6.03 -0.56
N PHE A 177 3.86 -6.16 -1.34
CA PHE A 177 3.82 -6.94 -2.59
C PHE A 177 3.50 -8.40 -2.31
N LEU A 178 4.11 -8.99 -1.28
CA LEU A 178 3.79 -10.35 -0.83
C LEU A 178 2.31 -10.51 -0.46
N GLU A 179 1.73 -9.56 0.27
CA GLU A 179 0.31 -9.56 0.60
C GLU A 179 -0.59 -9.49 -0.64
N LEU A 180 -0.25 -8.64 -1.62
CA LEU A 180 -0.98 -8.56 -2.88
C LEU A 180 -0.92 -9.87 -3.67
N TYR A 181 0.24 -10.53 -3.71
CA TYR A 181 0.39 -11.86 -4.32
C TYR A 181 -0.48 -12.91 -3.62
N ILE A 182 -0.51 -12.94 -2.29
CA ILE A 182 -1.36 -13.86 -1.52
C ILE A 182 -2.84 -13.58 -1.80
N PHE A 183 -3.25 -12.30 -1.84
CA PHE A 183 -4.63 -11.95 -2.17
C PHE A 183 -4.99 -12.38 -3.59
N CYS A 184 -4.13 -12.17 -4.59
CA CYS A 184 -4.37 -12.64 -5.95
C CYS A 184 -4.54 -14.16 -6.00
N ALA A 185 -3.67 -14.93 -5.32
CA ALA A 185 -3.78 -16.38 -5.26
C ALA A 185 -5.12 -16.84 -4.66
N MET A 186 -5.56 -16.20 -3.57
CA MET A 186 -6.76 -16.59 -2.82
C MET A 186 -8.07 -15.97 -3.35
N ALA A 187 -8.00 -15.04 -4.31
CA ALA A 187 -9.14 -14.29 -4.80
C ALA A 187 -10.35 -15.13 -5.28
N PRO A 188 -10.18 -16.29 -5.94
CA PRO A 188 -11.32 -17.09 -6.39
C PRO A 188 -12.24 -17.55 -5.24
N ILE A 189 -11.69 -17.82 -4.05
CA ILE A 189 -12.46 -18.37 -2.91
C ILE A 189 -13.57 -17.40 -2.46
N PRO A 190 -13.27 -16.13 -2.11
CA PRO A 190 -14.31 -15.15 -1.78
C PRO A 190 -15.29 -14.92 -2.93
N MET A 191 -14.84 -14.99 -4.19
CA MET A 191 -15.73 -14.81 -5.34
C MET A 191 -16.78 -15.93 -5.46
N GLY A 192 -16.44 -17.16 -5.05
CA GLY A 192 -17.40 -18.26 -4.95
C GLY A 192 -18.60 -17.96 -4.04
N ALA A 193 -18.42 -17.06 -3.06
CA ALA A 193 -19.46 -16.65 -2.11
C ALA A 193 -20.37 -15.50 -2.60
N LEU A 194 -20.06 -14.87 -3.74
CA LEU A 194 -20.87 -13.79 -4.32
C LEU A 194 -22.34 -14.14 -4.61
N PRO A 195 -22.69 -15.37 -5.06
CA PRO A 195 -24.06 -15.72 -5.38
C PRO A 195 -25.02 -15.68 -4.19
N ASN A 196 -24.56 -15.96 -2.97
CA ASN A 196 -25.44 -15.96 -1.79
C ASN A 196 -25.47 -14.60 -1.12
N GLN A 197 -26.66 -14.08 -0.80
CA GLN A 197 -26.80 -12.71 -0.25
C GLN A 197 -26.13 -12.52 1.12
N GLU A 198 -26.14 -13.53 1.98
CA GLU A 198 -25.52 -13.44 3.31
C GLU A 198 -23.99 -13.51 3.24
N PHE A 199 -23.46 -14.33 2.33
CA PHE A 199 -22.02 -14.54 2.18
C PHE A 199 -21.38 -13.61 1.13
N SER A 200 -22.17 -12.82 0.40
CA SER A 200 -21.69 -11.77 -0.50
C SER A 200 -20.82 -10.72 0.22
N SER A 201 -21.04 -10.55 1.53
CA SER A 201 -20.19 -9.71 2.39
C SER A 201 -18.71 -10.14 2.38
N LEU A 202 -18.43 -11.43 2.26
CA LEU A 202 -17.06 -11.97 2.19
C LEU A 202 -16.31 -11.44 0.96
N ALA A 203 -16.95 -11.51 -0.21
CA ALA A 203 -16.39 -11.03 -1.47
C ALA A 203 -16.20 -9.50 -1.47
N LYS A 204 -17.19 -8.76 -0.94
CA LYS A 204 -17.10 -7.31 -0.81
C LYS A 204 -15.93 -6.90 0.10
N ASN A 205 -15.79 -7.56 1.25
CA ASN A 205 -14.70 -7.32 2.19
C ASN A 205 -13.34 -7.68 1.59
N PHE A 206 -13.26 -8.73 0.77
CA PHE A 206 -12.05 -9.06 0.03
C PHE A 206 -11.64 -7.91 -0.90
N PHE A 207 -12.54 -7.41 -1.75
CA PHE A 207 -12.22 -6.28 -2.64
C PHE A 207 -11.85 -5.01 -1.86
N LYS A 208 -12.51 -4.73 -0.75
CA LYS A 208 -12.15 -3.60 0.13
C LYS A 208 -10.72 -3.74 0.66
N ASN A 209 -10.36 -4.92 1.18
CA ASN A 209 -9.02 -5.17 1.71
C ASN A 209 -7.95 -5.16 0.61
N PHE A 210 -8.27 -5.70 -0.57
CA PHE A 210 -7.37 -5.69 -1.71
C PHE A 210 -7.10 -4.26 -2.20
N ALA A 211 -8.16 -3.47 -2.42
CA ALA A 211 -8.05 -2.08 -2.82
C ALA A 211 -7.30 -1.24 -1.77
N ALA A 212 -7.54 -1.46 -0.47
CA ALA A 212 -6.77 -0.82 0.60
C ALA A 212 -5.28 -1.16 0.53
N THR A 213 -4.93 -2.42 0.26
CA THR A 213 -3.52 -2.83 0.14
C THR A 213 -2.86 -2.24 -1.11
N GLY A 214 -3.61 -2.12 -2.22
CA GLY A 214 -3.19 -1.38 -3.41
C GLY A 214 -2.93 0.10 -3.09
N LEU A 215 -3.88 0.77 -2.43
CA LEU A 215 -3.82 2.20 -2.08
C LEU A 215 -2.75 2.51 -1.01
N GLN A 216 -2.25 1.50 -0.29
CA GLN A 216 -1.14 1.67 0.64
C GLN A 216 0.12 2.29 -0.03
N SER A 217 0.44 2.01 -1.31
CA SER A 217 1.57 2.69 -1.98
C SER A 217 1.36 4.18 -2.11
N CYS A 218 0.13 4.58 -2.40
CA CYS A 218 -0.25 5.98 -2.55
C CYS A 218 0.00 6.71 -1.22
N PHE A 219 -0.38 6.11 -0.10
CA PHE A 219 -0.09 6.68 1.23
C PHE A 219 1.41 6.74 1.55
N ILE A 220 2.18 5.70 1.24
CA ILE A 220 3.63 5.74 1.42
C ILE A 220 4.25 6.85 0.57
N GLY A 221 3.83 6.98 -0.70
CA GLY A 221 4.27 8.06 -1.58
C GLY A 221 3.91 9.44 -1.04
N LEU A 222 2.68 9.61 -0.54
CA LEU A 222 2.22 10.86 0.06
C LEU A 222 3.01 11.22 1.34
N VAL A 223 3.33 10.22 2.18
CA VAL A 223 4.22 10.40 3.33
C VAL A 223 5.58 10.91 2.86
N LEU A 224 6.21 10.27 1.87
CA LEU A 224 7.52 10.71 1.36
C LEU A 224 7.50 12.12 0.77
N VAL A 225 6.38 12.55 0.19
CA VAL A 225 6.23 13.89 -0.42
C VAL A 225 5.99 14.96 0.63
N ILE A 226 5.14 14.72 1.63
CA ILE A 226 4.75 15.73 2.62
C ILE A 226 5.83 15.91 3.70
N TYR A 227 6.51 14.83 4.08
CA TYR A 227 7.43 14.85 5.22
C TYR A 227 8.57 15.86 5.11
N PRO A 228 9.21 16.10 3.94
CA PRO A 228 10.19 17.16 3.78
C PRO A 228 9.66 18.56 4.17
N PHE A 229 8.41 18.88 3.85
CA PHE A 229 7.78 20.16 4.21
C PHE A 229 7.58 20.28 5.72
N ILE A 230 7.11 19.21 6.37
CA ILE A 230 6.95 19.18 7.84
C ILE A 230 8.32 19.34 8.51
N PHE A 231 9.36 18.72 7.95
CA PHE A 231 10.71 18.79 8.48
C PHE A 231 11.29 20.19 8.42
N GLU A 232 11.11 20.90 7.31
CA GLU A 232 11.53 22.30 7.16
C GLU A 232 10.88 23.18 8.23
N GLU A 233 9.58 23.04 8.44
CA GLU A 233 8.83 23.78 9.46
C GLU A 233 9.32 23.45 10.88
N ILE A 234 9.57 22.18 11.19
CA ILE A 234 10.15 21.77 12.48
C ILE A 234 11.53 22.42 12.68
N LEU A 235 12.39 22.40 11.65
CA LEU A 235 13.69 23.04 11.74
C LEU A 235 13.59 24.56 11.93
N ASN A 236 12.57 25.23 11.38
CA ASN A 236 12.38 26.67 11.57
C ASN A 236 11.94 27.00 13.00
N ASN A 237 11.17 26.11 13.64
CA ASN A 237 10.68 26.28 15.01
C ASN A 237 11.74 25.93 16.08
N TYR A 238 12.70 25.06 15.77
CA TYR A 238 13.81 24.75 16.68
C TYR A 238 15.01 25.71 16.45
N SER A 239 15.55 26.24 17.56
CA SER A 239 16.68 27.18 17.62
C SER A 239 17.80 26.89 16.61
N ASN A 240 18.40 27.96 16.05
CA ASN A 240 19.48 27.98 15.03
C ASN A 240 20.81 27.28 15.43
N GLY A 241 20.84 26.53 16.53
CA GLY A 241 22.00 25.77 16.98
C GLY A 241 22.05 24.36 16.38
N VAL A 242 23.24 23.77 16.35
CA VAL A 242 23.47 22.41 15.82
C VAL A 242 22.59 21.35 16.50
N TRP A 243 22.40 21.45 17.81
CA TRP A 243 21.57 20.52 18.55
C TRP A 243 20.09 20.58 18.12
N GLY A 244 19.60 21.74 17.67
CA GLY A 244 18.26 21.86 17.08
C GLY A 244 18.13 21.08 15.77
N ILE A 245 19.17 21.14 14.92
CA ILE A 245 19.22 20.39 13.65
C ILE A 245 19.25 18.88 13.93
N ILE A 246 20.10 18.42 14.85
CA ILE A 246 20.21 17.00 15.23
C ILE A 246 18.88 16.47 15.77
N LEU A 247 18.22 17.23 16.65
CA LEU A 247 16.90 16.86 17.18
C LEU A 247 15.84 16.83 16.08
N GLY A 248 15.82 17.82 15.19
CA GLY A 248 14.90 17.86 14.05
C GLY A 248 15.05 16.63 13.15
N ILE A 249 16.27 16.25 12.79
CA ILE A 249 16.53 15.07 11.95
C ILE A 249 16.10 13.79 12.67
N THR A 250 16.32 13.72 13.99
CA THR A 250 15.91 12.56 14.80
C THR A 250 14.39 12.41 14.82
N ILE A 251 13.66 13.51 15.05
CA ILE A 251 12.20 13.54 15.03
C ILE A 251 11.69 13.11 13.65
N TYR A 252 12.29 13.63 12.58
CA TYR A 252 11.94 13.26 11.21
C TYR A 252 12.06 11.75 10.97
N MET A 253 13.19 11.13 11.33
CA MET A 253 13.42 9.70 11.15
C MET A 253 12.40 8.84 11.93
N ILE A 254 12.14 9.20 13.19
CA ILE A 254 11.18 8.47 14.04
C ILE A 254 9.76 8.61 13.47
N ALA A 255 9.35 9.83 13.11
CA ALA A 255 8.02 10.10 12.60
C ALA A 255 7.76 9.39 11.25
N LEU A 256 8.74 9.37 10.35
CA LEU A 256 8.67 8.59 9.10
C LEU A 256 8.44 7.10 9.38
N LEU A 257 9.21 6.52 10.30
CA LEU A 257 9.11 5.10 10.65
C LEU A 257 7.74 4.74 11.24
N PHE A 258 7.19 5.58 12.12
CA PHE A 258 5.84 5.37 12.65
C PHE A 258 4.76 5.52 11.59
N SER A 259 4.90 6.53 10.72
CA SER A 259 3.91 6.82 9.69
C SER A 259 3.83 5.73 8.65
N ILE A 260 4.97 5.19 8.22
CA ILE A 260 5.03 4.11 7.22
C ILE A 260 4.32 2.85 7.74
N ASN A 261 4.51 2.50 9.01
CA ASN A 261 3.78 1.38 9.63
C ASN A 261 2.26 1.62 9.73
N LYS A 262 1.82 2.89 9.84
CA LYS A 262 0.40 3.28 9.92
C LYS A 262 -0.29 3.39 8.56
N THR A 263 0.46 3.52 7.45
CA THR A 263 -0.11 3.68 6.10
C THR A 263 -1.13 2.61 5.72
N LYS A 264 -0.90 1.36 6.11
CA LYS A 264 -1.84 0.25 5.88
C LYS A 264 -3.18 0.47 6.61
N GLY A 265 -3.13 1.01 7.82
CA GLY A 265 -4.33 1.36 8.59
C GLY A 265 -5.12 2.48 7.92
N TRP A 266 -4.44 3.55 7.50
CA TRP A 266 -5.09 4.67 6.80
C TRP A 266 -5.75 4.23 5.50
N ALA A 267 -5.09 3.37 4.72
CA ALA A 267 -5.66 2.82 3.50
C ALA A 267 -6.89 1.96 3.75
N LYS A 268 -6.88 1.15 4.81
CA LYS A 268 -8.05 0.37 5.22
C LYS A 268 -9.20 1.28 5.61
N THR A 269 -8.97 2.29 6.46
CA THR A 269 -10.01 3.21 6.92
C THR A 269 -10.70 3.92 5.76
N LEU A 270 -9.98 4.36 4.72
CA LEU A 270 -10.60 5.02 3.56
C LEU A 270 -11.53 4.11 2.76
N VAL A 271 -11.21 2.83 2.63
CA VAL A 271 -11.98 1.88 1.80
C VAL A 271 -13.07 1.16 2.63
N SER A 272 -12.89 1.10 3.95
CA SER A 272 -13.87 0.53 4.88
C SER A 272 -14.91 1.54 5.38
N ALA A 273 -14.63 2.84 5.29
CA ALA A 273 -15.61 3.92 5.50
C ALA A 273 -16.72 3.85 4.45
#